data_AF-A0A7V8DR45-F1
#
_entry.id   AF-A0A7V8DR45-F1
#
_cell.length_a   1.000
_cell.length_b   1.000
_cell.length_c   1.000
_cell.angle_alpha   90.00
_cell.angle_beta   90.00
_cell.angle_gamma   90.00
#
_symmetry.space_group_name_H-M   'P 1'
#
loop_
_entity.id
_entity.type
_entity.pdbx_description
1 polymer ?
#
loop_
_entity_poly.entity_id
_entity_poly.type
_entity_poly.pdbx_seq_one_letter_code
_entity_poly.pdbx_strand_id
1 'polypeptide(L)' 'MTSMNVSLPSQMKDWVETRLSSGRYHNASEYVRDLIRKDQDENANALAFTAAIELGRNSGNDPRNIDEIVKDAKQKAKSQ' A
#
# COMPACT_ATOMS: atom_id res chain seq x y z
N MET A 1 23.83 0.18 -11.57
CA MET A 1 23.08 0.88 -10.51
C MET A 1 23.28 2.37 -10.71
N THR A 2 22.20 3.15 -10.71
CA THR A 2 22.27 4.62 -10.64
C THR A 2 22.55 5.01 -9.19
N SER A 3 23.53 5.88 -8.96
CA SER A 3 23.87 6.37 -7.62
C SER A 3 23.09 7.66 -7.33
N MET A 4 22.58 7.78 -6.11
CA MET A 4 21.93 8.99 -5.59
C MET A 4 22.51 9.30 -4.22
N ASN A 5 23.03 10.51 -4.04
CA ASN A 5 23.57 10.97 -2.76
C ASN A 5 22.50 11.75 -2.01
N VAL A 6 22.31 11.43 -0.73
CA VAL A 6 21.34 12.10 0.14
C VAL A 6 22.04 12.51 1.42
N SER A 7 21.97 13.79 1.77
CA SER A 7 22.47 14.31 3.04
C SER A 7 21.39 14.18 4.10
N LEU A 8 21.74 13.59 5.24
CA LEU A 8 20.83 13.40 6.37
C LEU A 8 21.34 14.19 7.58
N PRO A 9 20.44 14.81 8.37
CA PRO A 9 20.78 15.34 9.69
C PRO A 9 21.36 14.24 10.60
N SER A 10 22.17 14.64 11.58
CA SER A 10 22.83 13.71 12.52
C SER A 10 21.85 12.72 13.16
N GLN A 11 20.72 13.22 13.66
CA GLN A 11 19.69 12.39 14.28
C GLN A 11 19.14 11.29 13.34
N MET A 12 18.98 11.60 12.05
CA MET A 12 18.52 10.62 11.06
C MET A 12 19.61 9.62 10.71
N LYS A 13 20.88 10.05 10.67
CA LYS A 13 22.03 9.14 10.50
C LYS A 13 22.09 8.13 11.65
N ASP A 14 21.98 8.59 12.89
CA ASP A 14 22.00 7.73 14.08
C ASP A 14 20.85 6.72 14.02
N TRP A 15 19.65 7.15 13.62
CA TRP A 15 18.52 6.25 13.39
C TRP A 15 18.86 5.16 12.36
N VAL A 16 19.39 5.53 11.19
CA VAL A 16 19.80 4.56 10.16
C VAL A 16 20.82 3.57 10.73
N GLU A 17 21.81 4.04 11.48
CA GLU A 17 22.83 3.18 12.11
C GLU A 17 22.22 2.15 13.08
N THR A 18 21.20 2.53 13.87
CA THR A 18 20.48 1.55 14.73
C THR A 18 19.76 0.47 13.93
N ARG A 19 19.29 0.78 12.72
CA ARG A 19 18.66 -0.21 11.83
C ARG A 19 19.67 -1.17 11.25
N LEU A 20 20.88 -0.71 10.95
CA LEU A 20 21.98 -1.55 10.47
C LEU A 20 22.51 -2.45 11.60
N SER A 21 22.70 -1.91 12.81
CA SER A 21 23.21 -2.68 13.95
C SER A 21 22.28 -3.82 14.39
N SER A 22 20.98 -3.72 14.09
CA SER A 22 20.02 -4.82 14.28
C SER A 22 20.30 -6.06 13.41
N GLY A 23 21.21 -5.97 12.42
CA GLY A 23 21.53 -7.03 11.49
C GLY A 23 20.53 -7.18 10.34
N ARG A 24 19.46 -6.39 10.32
CA ARG A 24 18.41 -6.46 9.28
C ARG A 24 18.86 -5.90 7.92
N TYR A 25 19.83 -4.99 7.89
CA TYR A 25 20.33 -4.36 6.67
C TYR A 25 21.85 -4.30 6.70
N HIS A 26 22.50 -4.55 5.56
CA HIS A 26 23.97 -4.55 5.46
C HIS A 26 24.54 -3.15 5.24
N ASN A 27 23.73 -2.21 4.71
CA ASN A 27 24.14 -0.82 4.50
C ASN A 27 22.93 0.13 4.44
N ALA A 28 23.21 1.44 4.49
CA ALA A 28 22.20 2.48 4.46
C ALA A 28 21.40 2.49 3.15
N SER A 29 22.04 2.23 2.01
CA SER A 29 21.34 2.22 0.71
C SER A 29 20.30 1.09 0.61
N GLU A 30 20.55 -0.05 1.25
CA GLU A 30 19.59 -1.14 1.35
C GLU A 30 18.38 -0.76 2.19
N TYR A 31 18.62 -0.16 3.36
CA TYR A 31 17.56 0.35 4.22
C TYR A 31 16.71 1.41 3.51
N VAL A 32 17.34 2.37 2.83
CA VAL A 32 16.63 3.41 2.07
C VAL A 32 15.82 2.83 0.92
N ARG A 33 16.35 1.84 0.18
CA ARG A 33 15.59 1.15 -0.87
C ARG A 33 14.36 0.42 -0.33
N ASP A 34 14.47 -0.19 0.84
CA ASP A 34 13.34 -0.82 1.52
C ASP A 34 12.28 0.20 1.97
N LEU A 35 12.71 1.36 2.50
CA LEU A 35 11.80 2.44 2.85
C LEU A 35 11.05 2.98 1.62
N ILE A 36 11.75 3.20 0.50
CA ILE A 36 11.13 3.66 -0.75
C ILE A 36 10.08 2.65 -1.23
N ARG A 37 10.36 1.35 -1.13
CA ARG A 37 9.38 0.33 -1.53
C ARG A 37 8.13 0.37 -0.66
N LYS A 38 8.29 0.51 0.67
CA LYS A 38 7.15 0.64 1.58
C LYS A 38 6.33 1.89 1.30
N ASP A 39 6.98 3.02 1.06
CA ASP A 39 6.31 4.26 0.66
C ASP A 39 5.52 4.08 -0.65
N GLN A 40 6.10 3.40 -1.64
CA GLN A 40 5.41 3.07 -2.89
C GLN A 40 4.19 2.17 -2.65
N ASP A 41 4.32 1.14 -1.83
CA ASP A 41 3.24 0.20 -1.52
C ASP A 41 2.10 0.91 -0.75
N GLU A 42 2.44 1.74 0.24
CA GLU A 42 1.48 2.54 1.00
C GLU A 42 0.73 3.54 0.10
N ASN A 43 1.45 4.24 -0.78
CA ASN A 43 0.85 5.17 -1.73
C ASN A 43 -0.03 4.44 -2.76
N ALA A 44 0.39 3.28 -3.27
CA ALA A 44 -0.39 2.48 -4.20
C ALA A 44 -1.71 2.02 -3.56
N ASN A 45 -1.67 1.57 -2.30
CA ASN A 45 -2.86 1.17 -1.55
C ASN A 45 -3.81 2.36 -1.33
N ALA A 46 -3.29 3.53 -0.96
CA ALA A 46 -4.10 4.74 -0.78
C ALA A 46 -4.78 5.20 -2.08
N LEU A 47 -4.05 5.14 -3.20
CA LEU A 47 -4.58 5.44 -4.52
C LEU A 47 -5.67 4.45 -4.94
N ALA A 48 -5.42 3.15 -4.78
CA ALA A 48 -6.41 2.11 -5.09
C ALA A 48 -7.69 2.26 -4.27
N PHE A 49 -7.56 2.59 -2.98
CA PHE A 49 -8.70 2.84 -2.10
C PHE A 49 -9.52 4.05 -2.55
N THR A 50 -8.84 5.17 -2.86
CA THR A 50 -9.50 6.39 -3.34
C THR A 50 -10.24 6.14 -4.66
N ALA A 51 -9.61 5.41 -5.59
CA ALA A 51 -10.22 5.03 -6.85
C ALA A 51 -11.45 4.14 -6.65
N ALA A 52 -11.41 3.17 -5.73
CA ALA A 52 -12.56 2.32 -5.40
C ALA A 52 -13.74 3.13 -4.83
N ILE A 53 -13.46 4.12 -3.97
CA ILE A 53 -14.49 5.05 -3.47
C ILE A 53 -15.11 5.83 -4.63
N GLU A 54 -14.29 6.38 -5.51
CA GLU A 54 -14.77 7.17 -6.65
C GLU A 54 -15.64 6.34 -7.60
N LEU A 55 -15.21 5.10 -7.89
CA LEU A 55 -16.02 4.14 -8.64
C LEU A 55 -17.38 3.88 -7.99
N GLY A 56 -17.43 3.65 -6.68
CA GLY A 56 -18.68 3.44 -5.94
C GLY A 56 -19.56 4.69 -5.88
N ARG A 57 -18.98 5.89 -5.80
CA ARG A 57 -19.73 7.15 -5.86
C ARG A 57 -20.34 7.38 -7.24
N ASN A 58 -19.63 7.00 -8.28
CA ASN A 58 -20.05 7.19 -9.68
C ASN A 58 -20.93 6.03 -10.20
N SER A 59 -21.04 4.90 -9.49
CA SER A 59 -21.87 3.76 -9.90
C SER A 59 -23.36 3.97 -9.71
N GLY A 60 -23.76 5.03 -9.00
CA GLY A 60 -25.15 5.27 -8.62
C GLY A 60 -25.67 4.28 -7.58
N ASN A 61 -26.93 4.44 -7.19
CA ASN A 61 -27.56 3.60 -6.17
C ASN A 61 -28.22 2.37 -6.79
N ASP A 62 -27.99 1.21 -6.20
CA ASP A 62 -28.71 -0.01 -6.54
C ASP A 62 -30.10 0.01 -5.85
N PRO A 63 -31.21 -0.16 -6.59
CA PRO A 63 -32.55 -0.16 -6.00
C PRO A 63 -32.86 -1.43 -5.20
N ARG A 64 -32.04 -2.49 -5.30
CA ARG A 64 -32.27 -3.75 -4.61
C ARG A 64 -31.97 -3.65 -3.12
N ASN A 65 -32.72 -4.42 -2.33
CA ASN A 65 -32.43 -4.58 -0.91
C ASN A 65 -31.34 -5.65 -0.68
N ILE A 66 -30.83 -5.72 0.56
CA ILE A 66 -29.75 -6.63 0.93
C ILE A 66 -30.13 -8.11 0.69
N ASP A 67 -31.39 -8.50 0.96
CA ASP A 67 -31.82 -9.89 0.80
C ASP A 67 -31.80 -10.34 -0.68
N GLU A 68 -32.22 -9.45 -1.58
CA GLU A 68 -32.16 -9.66 -3.03
C GLU A 68 -30.72 -9.77 -3.52
N ILE A 69 -29.83 -8.90 -3.05
CA ILE A 69 -28.40 -8.91 -3.40
C ILE A 69 -27.74 -10.22 -2.94
N VAL A 70 -27.99 -10.63 -1.70
CA VAL A 70 -27.42 -11.86 -1.14
C VAL A 70 -27.95 -13.10 -1.86
N LYS A 71 -29.25 -13.11 -2.24
CA LYS A 71 -29.86 -14.20 -2.99
C LYS A 71 -29.23 -14.34 -4.38
N ASP A 72 -29.08 -13.23 -5.11
CA ASP A 72 -28.44 -13.20 -6.44
C ASP A 72 -26.98 -13.68 -6.37
N ALA A 73 -26.20 -13.19 -5.39
CA ALA A 73 -24.82 -13.62 -5.19
C ALA A 73 -24.69 -15.13 -4.92
N LYS A 74 -25.56 -15.70 -4.08
CA LYS A 74 -25.58 -17.15 -3.79
C LYS A 74 -25.97 -17.97 -5.01
N GLN A 75 -26.86 -17.48 -5.87
CA GLN A 75 -27.24 -18.17 -7.10
C GLN A 75 -26.07 -18.19 -8.09
N LYS A 76 -25.38 -17.05 -8.29
CA LYS A 76 -24.20 -16.96 -9.16
C LYS A 76 -23.06 -17.87 -8.72
N ALA A 77 -22.79 -17.93 -7.42
CA ALA A 77 -21.75 -18.80 -6.86
C ALA A 77 -22.03 -20.30 -7.01
N LYS A 78 -23.31 -20.70 -7.13
CA LYS A 78 -23.70 -22.11 -7.37
C LYS A 78 -23.65 -22.51 -8.85
N SER A 79 -23.67 -21.52 -9.75
CA SER A 79 -23.60 -21.73 -11.20
C SER A 79 -22.17 -21.66 -11.77
N GLN A 80 -21.19 -21.35 -10.94
CA GLN A 80 -19.75 -21.48 -11.23
C GLN A 80 -19.23 -22.82 -10.71
#